data_AF-A0A9X9A0M5-F1
#
_entry.id   AF-A0A9X9A0M5-F1
#
_cell.length_a   1.000
_cell.length_b   1.000
_cell.length_c   1.000
_cell.angle_alpha   90.00
_cell.angle_beta   90.00
_cell.angle_gamma   90.00
#
_symmetry.space_group_name_H-M   'P 1'
#
loop_
_entity.id
_entity.type
_entity.pdbx_description
1 polymer ?
#
loop_
_entity_poly.entity_id
_entity_poly.type
_entity_poly.pdbx_seq_one_letter_code
_entity_poly.pdbx_strand_id
1 'polypeptide(L)'
;TWAIGHLTQLCNPEHYHAEWKKWSLDTLPMIPERFQFEVTKSKYKQFNVVKQLLHNPQVTEIIHAGDAGREGELIVRNIINLCNVQKPMKRLWISSLTKQAIYQGFKNLLDESDTINTYYEAYTRSCADWVVGMNASRVFSILLKKKGMNDVFSAGRVQTPTLAL
;
A
#
# COMPACT_ATOMS: atom_id res chain seq x y z
N THR A 1 -2.38 -5.82 18.58
CA THR A 1 -1.72 -6.54 17.46
C THR A 1 -0.86 -5.56 16.67
N TRP A 2 -0.12 -6.01 15.66
CA TRP A 2 0.80 -5.18 14.87
C TRP A 2 0.87 -5.63 13.40
N ALA A 3 1.40 -4.76 12.55
CA ALA A 3 1.79 -5.06 11.18
C ALA A 3 3.31 -5.28 11.09
N ILE A 4 3.77 -6.01 10.08
CA ILE A 4 5.20 -6.22 9.78
C ILE A 4 5.50 -5.47 8.49
N GLY A 5 5.66 -4.14 8.60
CA GLY A 5 5.55 -3.23 7.46
C GLY A 5 4.21 -3.41 6.72
N HIS A 6 4.23 -3.27 5.40
CA HIS A 6 3.07 -3.52 4.55
C HIS A 6 2.65 -4.99 4.57
N LEU A 7 1.49 -5.33 5.15
CA LEU A 7 0.90 -6.69 5.06
C LEU A 7 0.17 -6.93 3.73
N THR A 8 -0.13 -5.84 3.01
CA THR A 8 -0.87 -5.83 1.76
C THR A 8 -0.03 -5.14 0.69
N GLN A 9 -0.32 -5.42 -0.58
CA GLN A 9 0.35 -4.83 -1.74
C GLN A 9 -0.68 -4.62 -2.84
N LEU A 10 -0.40 -3.69 -3.76
CA LEU A 10 -1.22 -3.55 -4.97
C LEU A 10 -1.16 -4.84 -5.79
N CYS A 11 -2.31 -5.25 -6.34
CA CYS A 11 -2.38 -6.42 -7.20
C CYS A 11 -1.49 -6.26 -8.44
N ASN A 12 -0.95 -7.37 -8.93
CA ASN A 12 -0.21 -7.41 -10.19
C ASN A 12 -1.14 -7.16 -11.39
N PRO A 13 -0.60 -6.73 -12.56
CA PRO A 13 -1.42 -6.45 -13.74
C PRO A 13 -2.36 -7.60 -14.17
N GLU A 14 -1.89 -8.84 -14.12
CA GLU A 14 -2.68 -10.02 -14.50
C GLU A 14 -3.90 -10.30 -13.60
N HIS A 15 -3.97 -9.67 -12.44
CA HIS A 15 -5.15 -9.73 -11.57
C HIS A 15 -6.32 -8.94 -12.16
N TYR A 16 -6.05 -7.83 -12.84
CA TYR A 16 -7.07 -6.99 -13.45
C TYR A 16 -7.49 -7.55 -14.81
N HIS A 17 -6.52 -7.94 -15.62
CA HIS A 17 -6.71 -8.40 -16.99
C HIS A 17 -5.70 -9.50 -17.32
N ALA A 18 -6.16 -10.69 -17.69
CA ALA A 18 -5.29 -11.85 -17.93
C ALA A 18 -4.27 -11.59 -19.06
N GLU A 19 -4.65 -10.79 -20.06
CA GLU A 19 -3.79 -10.36 -21.17
C GLU A 19 -2.58 -9.53 -20.70
N TRP A 20 -2.68 -8.84 -19.56
CA TRP A 20 -1.57 -8.08 -18.98
C TRP A 20 -0.50 -8.98 -18.36
N LYS A 21 -0.70 -10.30 -18.31
CA LYS A 21 0.36 -11.25 -17.95
C LYS A 21 1.47 -11.28 -19.01
N LYS A 22 1.10 -11.20 -20.29
CA LYS A 22 2.06 -11.19 -21.40
C LYS A 22 2.51 -9.75 -21.67
N TRP A 23 3.82 -9.55 -21.72
CA TRP A 23 4.39 -8.24 -22.01
C TRP A 23 4.30 -7.98 -23.51
N SER A 24 3.37 -7.09 -23.92
CA SER A 24 3.23 -6.59 -25.29
C SER A 24 3.15 -5.06 -25.27
N LEU A 25 3.48 -4.41 -26.38
CA LEU A 25 3.24 -2.97 -26.53
C LEU A 25 1.74 -2.68 -26.71
N ASP A 26 0.98 -3.62 -27.28
CA ASP A 26 -0.44 -3.45 -27.59
C ASP A 26 -1.33 -3.38 -26.34
N THR A 27 -0.82 -3.84 -25.20
CA THR A 27 -1.52 -3.84 -23.90
C THR A 27 -1.14 -2.64 -23.03
N LEU A 28 -0.29 -1.74 -23.52
CA LEU A 28 0.19 -0.57 -22.79
C LEU A 28 -0.52 0.71 -23.28
N PRO A 29 -0.82 1.66 -22.37
CA PRO A 29 -0.59 1.59 -20.93
C PRO A 29 -1.65 0.75 -20.20
N MET A 30 -1.22 0.00 -19.19
CA MET A 30 -2.08 -0.68 -18.22
C MET A 30 -2.48 0.33 -17.15
N ILE A 31 -3.77 0.69 -17.12
CA ILE A 31 -4.35 1.57 -16.12
C ILE A 31 -5.65 0.92 -15.64
N PRO A 32 -5.69 0.31 -14.45
CA PRO A 32 -6.91 -0.28 -13.93
C PRO A 32 -7.93 0.81 -13.58
N GLU A 33 -9.22 0.53 -13.76
CA GLU A 33 -10.31 1.45 -13.37
C GLU A 33 -10.30 1.72 -11.86
N ARG A 34 -9.97 0.69 -11.06
CA ARG A 34 -9.83 0.77 -9.61
C ARG A 34 -8.67 -0.09 -9.16
N PHE A 35 -7.75 0.49 -8.41
CA PHE A 35 -6.64 -0.26 -7.81
C PHE A 35 -7.16 -1.18 -6.72
N GLN A 36 -6.63 -2.39 -6.70
CA GLN A 36 -6.96 -3.42 -5.72
C GLN A 36 -5.71 -3.79 -4.94
N PHE A 37 -5.91 -4.12 -3.67
CA PHE A 37 -4.87 -4.66 -2.80
C PHE A 37 -5.10 -6.13 -2.54
N GLU A 38 -4.00 -6.88 -2.43
CA GLU A 38 -3.97 -8.26 -2.00
C GLU A 38 -3.04 -8.42 -0.79
N VAL A 39 -3.20 -9.51 -0.05
CA VAL A 39 -2.31 -9.84 1.06
C VAL A 39 -0.96 -10.31 0.48
N THR A 40 0.14 -9.74 0.97
CA THR A 40 1.47 -10.21 0.59
C THR A 40 1.63 -11.68 1.03
N LYS A 41 1.97 -12.58 0.10
CA LYS A 41 1.98 -14.04 0.33
C LYS A 41 2.77 -14.46 1.57
N SER A 42 3.93 -13.87 1.80
CA SER A 42 4.78 -14.19 2.96
C SER A 42 4.20 -13.70 4.30
N LYS A 43 3.17 -12.86 4.28
CA LYS A 43 2.61 -12.18 5.46
C LYS A 43 1.19 -12.63 5.80
N TYR A 44 0.65 -13.64 5.11
CA TYR A 44 -0.69 -14.20 5.35
C TYR A 44 -0.95 -14.57 6.81
N LYS A 45 0.04 -15.20 7.47
CA LYS A 45 -0.11 -15.61 8.88
C LYS A 45 -0.41 -14.41 9.78
N GLN A 46 0.36 -13.33 9.65
CA GLN A 46 0.16 -12.13 10.46
C GLN A 46 -1.12 -11.39 10.06
N PHE A 47 -1.42 -11.29 8.77
CA PHE A 47 -2.67 -10.70 8.29
C PHE A 47 -3.89 -11.43 8.87
N ASN A 48 -3.88 -12.75 8.91
CA ASN A 48 -4.98 -13.54 9.48
C ASN A 48 -5.16 -13.29 10.98
N VAL A 49 -4.09 -13.09 11.75
CA VAL A 49 -4.19 -12.70 13.17
C VAL A 49 -4.89 -11.35 13.30
N VAL A 50 -4.49 -10.35 12.51
CA VAL A 50 -5.14 -9.03 12.53
C VAL A 50 -6.61 -9.13 12.09
N LYS A 51 -6.88 -9.87 11.00
CA LYS A 51 -8.24 -10.10 10.50
C LYS A 51 -9.15 -10.73 11.54
N GLN A 52 -8.69 -11.78 12.24
CA GLN A 52 -9.47 -12.43 13.31
C GLN A 52 -9.82 -11.46 14.44
N LEU A 53 -8.87 -10.61 14.86
CA LEU A 53 -9.12 -9.59 15.88
C LEU A 53 -10.10 -8.52 15.38
N LEU A 54 -9.96 -8.06 14.13
CA LEU A 54 -10.86 -7.08 13.53
C LEU A 54 -12.30 -7.60 13.43
N HIS A 55 -12.49 -8.89 13.12
CA HIS A 55 -13.82 -9.51 13.07
C HIS A 55 -14.36 -9.96 14.44
N ASN A 56 -13.56 -9.97 15.51
CA ASN A 56 -14.03 -10.38 16.84
C ASN A 56 -15.16 -9.45 17.31
N PRO A 57 -16.38 -9.95 17.61
CA PRO A 57 -17.50 -9.12 18.07
C PRO A 57 -17.25 -8.36 19.37
N GLN A 58 -16.34 -8.83 20.23
CA GLN A 58 -15.98 -8.16 21.48
C GLN A 58 -15.13 -6.90 21.26
N VAL A 59 -14.50 -6.75 20.08
CA VAL A 59 -13.75 -5.54 19.73
C VAL A 59 -14.76 -4.51 19.21
N THR A 60 -15.01 -3.46 19.98
CA THR A 60 -16.00 -2.41 19.67
C THR A 60 -15.41 -1.21 18.96
N GLU A 61 -14.11 -0.97 19.08
CA GLU A 61 -13.40 0.18 18.48
C GLU A 61 -12.00 -0.24 18.03
N ILE A 62 -11.50 0.40 16.98
CA ILE A 62 -10.14 0.24 16.46
C ILE A 62 -9.32 1.49 16.82
N ILE A 63 -8.18 1.31 17.46
CA ILE A 63 -7.19 2.39 17.61
C ILE A 63 -6.08 2.19 16.58
N HIS A 64 -6.06 3.06 15.57
CA HIS A 64 -4.98 3.12 14.59
C HIS A 64 -3.72 3.69 15.26
N ALA A 65 -2.73 2.82 15.47
CA ALA A 65 -1.47 3.17 16.12
C ALA A 65 -0.24 3.06 15.19
N GLY A 66 -0.44 3.11 13.86
CA GLY A 66 0.68 3.22 12.90
C GLY A 66 1.46 4.53 13.08
N ASP A 67 2.67 4.60 12.54
CA ASP A 67 3.52 5.79 12.66
C ASP A 67 2.82 7.07 12.21
N ALA A 68 3.13 8.19 12.85
CA ALA A 68 2.58 9.51 12.53
C ALA A 68 3.09 10.01 11.17
N GLY A 69 2.45 9.57 10.09
CA GLY A 69 2.78 9.96 8.72
C GLY A 69 2.09 9.11 7.66
N ARG A 70 2.39 9.43 6.40
CA ARG A 70 1.79 8.82 5.19
C ARG A 70 1.83 7.29 5.17
N GLU A 71 3.01 6.73 5.41
CA GLU A 71 3.18 5.26 5.40
C GLU A 71 2.40 4.58 6.51
N GLY A 72 2.36 5.18 7.70
CA GLY A 72 1.61 4.64 8.83
C GLY A 72 0.10 4.60 8.55
N GLU A 73 -0.44 5.67 7.95
CA GLU A 73 -1.84 5.69 7.48
C GLU A 73 -2.13 4.62 6.44
N LEU A 74 -1.26 4.51 5.43
CA LEU A 74 -1.44 3.56 4.33
C LEU A 74 -1.46 2.11 4.81
N ILE A 75 -0.49 1.73 5.65
CA ILE A 75 -0.33 0.36 6.14
C ILE A 75 -1.59 -0.11 6.87
N VAL A 76 -2.04 0.64 7.87
CA VAL A 76 -3.12 0.20 8.75
C VAL A 76 -4.46 0.25 8.03
N ARG A 77 -4.74 1.34 7.30
CA ARG A 77 -6.03 1.49 6.59
C ARG A 77 -6.20 0.47 5.48
N ASN A 78 -5.14 0.12 4.73
CA ASN A 78 -5.24 -0.93 3.72
C ASN A 78 -5.57 -2.31 4.33
N ILE A 79 -5.02 -2.63 5.50
CA ILE A 79 -5.36 -3.88 6.20
C ILE A 79 -6.83 -3.89 6.59
N ILE A 80 -7.34 -2.80 7.18
CA ILE A 80 -8.74 -2.68 7.61
C ILE A 80 -9.68 -2.75 6.40
N ASN A 81 -9.38 -1.98 5.34
CA ASN A 81 -10.16 -1.96 4.10
C ASN A 81 -10.23 -3.35 3.46
N LEU A 82 -9.12 -4.09 3.41
CA LEU A 82 -9.08 -5.44 2.86
C LEU A 82 -9.81 -6.47 3.74
N CYS A 83 -9.96 -6.20 5.04
CA CYS A 83 -10.80 -7.01 5.94
C CYS A 83 -12.28 -6.67 5.84
N ASN A 84 -12.65 -5.56 5.18
CA ASN A 84 -14.03 -5.09 5.02
C ASN A 84 -14.79 -4.97 6.36
N VAL A 85 -14.14 -4.35 7.35
CA VAL A 85 -14.71 -4.13 8.69
C VAL A 85 -15.06 -2.65 8.88
N GLN A 86 -16.26 -2.37 9.41
CA GLN A 86 -16.79 -1.02 9.64
C GLN A 86 -16.98 -0.73 11.13
N LYS A 87 -15.92 -0.87 11.92
CA LYS A 87 -15.95 -0.52 13.35
C LYS A 87 -15.51 0.93 13.53
N PRO A 88 -16.02 1.65 14.55
CA PRO A 88 -15.50 2.95 14.93
C PRO A 88 -13.97 2.93 15.04
N MET A 89 -13.32 3.96 14.50
CA MET A 89 -11.87 4.06 14.50
C MET A 89 -11.41 5.40 15.06
N LYS A 90 -10.41 5.34 15.93
CA LYS A 90 -9.67 6.48 16.47
C LYS A 90 -8.21 6.41 16.07
N ARG A 91 -7.53 7.55 16.08
CA ARG A 91 -6.14 7.65 15.61
C ARG A 91 -5.20 8.11 16.72
N LEU A 92 -4.24 7.25 17.08
CA LEU A 92 -3.16 7.56 18.01
C LEU A 92 -1.98 8.20 17.28
N TRP A 93 -1.85 9.52 17.31
CA TRP A 93 -0.82 10.24 16.55
C TRP A 93 0.38 10.64 17.42
N ILE A 94 1.40 9.78 17.49
CA ILE A 94 2.62 10.01 18.27
C ILE A 94 3.89 9.75 17.46
N SER A 95 4.94 10.51 17.74
CA SER A 95 6.29 10.35 17.16
C SER A 95 7.34 9.95 18.20
N SER A 96 6.96 9.89 19.48
CA SER A 96 7.83 9.54 20.61
C SER A 96 7.28 8.32 21.33
N LEU A 97 8.18 7.40 21.70
CA LEU A 97 7.86 6.18 22.45
C LEU A 97 8.06 6.35 23.96
N THR A 98 8.27 7.58 24.44
CA THR A 98 8.36 7.84 25.88
C THR A 98 7.00 7.56 26.55
N LYS A 99 7.04 7.09 27.79
CA LYS A 99 5.83 6.81 28.58
C LYS A 99 4.86 8.00 28.56
N GLN A 100 5.37 9.21 28.84
CA GLN A 100 4.56 10.42 28.86
C GLN A 100 3.90 10.73 27.51
N ALA A 101 4.63 10.61 26.40
CA ALA A 101 4.07 10.84 25.06
C ALA A 101 2.96 9.85 24.73
N ILE A 102 3.14 8.56 25.08
CA ILE A 102 2.12 7.53 24.88
C ILE A 102 0.85 7.85 25.68
N TYR A 103 0.98 8.14 26.99
CA TYR A 103 -0.19 8.50 27.81
C TYR A 103 -0.91 9.73 27.28
N GLN A 104 -0.17 10.76 26.87
CA GLN A 104 -0.77 11.97 26.32
C GLN A 104 -1.42 11.71 24.96
N GLY A 105 -0.83 10.87 24.11
CA GLY A 105 -1.42 10.45 22.84
C GLY A 105 -2.74 9.73 23.01
N PHE A 106 -2.84 8.79 23.96
CA PHE A 106 -4.10 8.09 24.24
C PHE A 106 -5.17 8.99 24.85
N LYS A 107 -4.79 10.06 25.56
CA LYS A 107 -5.76 11.06 26.07
C LYS A 107 -6.32 11.96 24.97
N ASN A 108 -5.58 12.13 23.87
CA ASN A 108 -5.93 13.05 22.77
C ASN A 108 -5.95 12.29 21.44
N LEU A 109 -6.72 11.19 21.39
CA LEU A 109 -6.92 10.46 20.13
C LEU A 109 -7.62 11.37 19.12
N LEU A 110 -7.11 11.36 17.90
CA LEU A 110 -7.72 12.07 16.77
C LEU A 110 -8.88 11.27 16.21
N ASP A 111 -9.78 11.98 15.51
CA ASP A 111 -10.79 11.34 14.68
C ASP A 111 -10.17 10.84 13.38
N GLU A 112 -10.79 9.82 12.78
CA GLU A 112 -10.33 9.28 11.50
C GLU A 112 -10.25 10.35 10.40
N SER A 113 -11.20 11.28 10.40
CA SER A 113 -11.31 12.38 9.43
C SER A 113 -10.10 13.31 9.46
N ASP A 114 -9.40 13.41 10.58
CA ASP A 114 -8.26 14.32 10.73
C ASP A 114 -7.06 13.88 9.89
N THR A 115 -6.95 12.58 9.60
CA THR A 115 -5.79 12.01 8.88
C THR A 115 -6.16 11.30 7.57
N ILE A 116 -7.44 11.29 7.19
CA ILE A 116 -7.90 10.61 5.97
C ILE A 116 -7.24 11.15 4.69
N ASN A 117 -6.96 12.46 4.64
CA ASN A 117 -6.26 13.06 3.49
C ASN A 117 -4.81 12.58 3.38
N THR A 118 -4.14 12.35 4.52
CA THR A 118 -2.79 11.78 4.57
C THR A 118 -2.79 10.34 4.04
N TYR A 119 -3.85 9.58 4.30
CA TYR A 119 -4.06 8.27 3.68
C TYR A 119 -4.21 8.38 2.16
N TYR A 120 -5.10 9.24 1.68
CA TYR A 120 -5.33 9.40 0.24
C TYR A 120 -4.07 9.88 -0.49
N GLU A 121 -3.29 10.78 0.09
CA GLU A 121 -2.00 11.17 -0.45
C GLU A 121 -1.05 9.97 -0.62
N ALA A 122 -0.92 9.13 0.41
CA ALA A 122 -0.08 7.94 0.38
C ALA A 122 -0.57 6.90 -0.65
N TYR A 123 -1.88 6.66 -0.67
CA TYR A 123 -2.53 5.75 -1.61
C TYR A 123 -2.36 6.21 -3.06
N THR A 124 -2.61 7.48 -3.35
CA THR A 124 -2.44 8.05 -4.70
C THR A 124 -0.98 7.95 -5.14
N ARG A 125 -0.03 8.19 -4.24
CA ARG A 125 1.40 7.99 -4.54
C ARG A 125 1.70 6.54 -4.91
N SER A 126 1.22 5.56 -4.13
CA SER A 126 1.41 4.13 -4.46
C SER A 126 0.82 3.76 -5.81
N CYS A 127 -0.38 4.27 -6.13
CA CYS A 127 -1.02 4.05 -7.43
C CYS A 127 -0.21 4.68 -8.58
N ALA A 128 0.24 5.92 -8.42
CA ALA A 128 1.05 6.61 -9.42
C ALA A 128 2.38 5.88 -9.68
N ASP A 129 3.06 5.45 -8.61
CA ASP A 129 4.30 4.71 -8.70
C ASP A 129 4.08 3.33 -9.37
N TRP A 130 2.93 2.69 -9.13
CA TRP A 130 2.53 1.46 -9.84
C TRP A 130 2.31 1.71 -11.33
N VAL A 131 1.55 2.75 -11.71
CA VAL A 131 1.28 3.07 -13.12
C VAL A 131 2.56 3.36 -13.88
N VAL A 132 3.40 4.26 -13.35
CA VAL A 132 4.66 4.60 -14.01
C VAL A 132 5.60 3.41 -14.03
N GLY A 133 5.77 2.72 -12.89
CA GLY A 133 6.70 1.60 -12.74
C GLY A 133 6.37 0.43 -13.65
N MET A 134 5.10 -0.03 -13.64
CA MET A 134 4.65 -1.17 -14.43
C MET A 134 4.71 -0.89 -15.92
N ASN A 135 4.28 0.30 -16.36
CA ASN A 135 4.26 0.64 -17.77
C ASN A 135 5.64 0.94 -18.32
N ALA A 136 6.40 1.83 -17.67
CA ALA A 136 7.72 2.23 -18.17
C ALA A 136 8.70 1.05 -18.21
N SER A 137 8.77 0.26 -17.14
CA SER A 137 9.67 -0.92 -17.10
C SER A 137 9.35 -1.91 -18.21
N ARG A 138 8.07 -2.14 -18.51
CA ARG A 138 7.64 -3.04 -19.59
C ARG A 138 7.97 -2.47 -20.97
N VAL A 139 7.68 -1.18 -21.23
CA VAL A 139 8.05 -0.53 -22.50
C VAL A 139 9.55 -0.65 -22.75
N PHE A 140 10.38 -0.23 -21.79
CA PHE A 140 11.84 -0.26 -21.96
C PHE A 140 12.36 -1.67 -22.16
N SER A 141 11.91 -2.64 -21.35
CA SER A 141 12.34 -4.03 -21.49
C SER A 141 11.95 -4.63 -22.84
N ILE A 142 10.73 -4.38 -23.35
CA ILE A 142 10.30 -4.86 -24.66
C ILE A 142 11.15 -4.24 -25.78
N LEU A 143 11.38 -2.93 -25.73
CA LEU A 143 12.14 -2.23 -26.78
C LEU A 143 13.62 -2.62 -26.79
N LEU A 144 14.25 -2.79 -25.62
CA LEU A 144 15.65 -3.20 -25.50
C LEU A 144 15.84 -4.69 -25.86
N LYS A 145 14.86 -5.54 -25.55
CA LYS A 145 14.82 -6.92 -26.04
C LYS A 145 14.82 -7.02 -27.55
N LYS A 146 14.08 -6.15 -28.26
CA LYS A 146 14.12 -6.05 -29.73
C LYS A 146 15.51 -5.65 -30.27
N LYS A 147 16.35 -5.01 -29.45
CA LYS A 147 17.74 -4.66 -29.75
C LYS A 147 18.76 -5.71 -29.29
N GLY A 148 18.31 -6.87 -28.82
CA GLY A 148 19.17 -7.98 -28.39
C GLY A 148 19.55 -7.99 -26.91
N MET A 149 19.01 -7.08 -26.08
CA MET A 149 19.27 -7.08 -24.64
C MET A 149 18.22 -7.92 -23.91
N ASN A 150 18.62 -9.05 -23.32
CA ASN A 150 17.72 -10.03 -22.71
C ASN A 150 17.54 -9.87 -21.19
N ASP A 151 17.44 -8.63 -20.71
CA ASP A 151 17.23 -8.30 -19.30
C ASP A 151 15.92 -7.53 -19.06
N VAL A 152 15.53 -7.42 -17.78
CA VAL A 152 14.44 -6.55 -17.34
C VAL A 152 15.03 -5.21 -16.92
N PHE A 153 14.55 -4.14 -17.54
CA PHE A 153 14.99 -2.78 -17.27
C PHE A 153 13.92 -2.06 -16.46
N SER A 154 14.18 -1.88 -15.17
CA SER A 154 13.28 -1.15 -14.29
C SER A 154 13.33 0.35 -14.59
N ALA A 155 12.14 0.95 -14.66
CA ALA A 155 11.98 2.38 -14.75
C ALA A 155 10.93 2.84 -13.75
N GLY A 156 11.08 4.04 -13.21
CA GLY A 156 10.16 4.56 -12.21
C GLY A 156 10.44 6.02 -11.89
N ARG A 157 9.42 6.68 -11.35
CA ARG A 157 9.41 8.14 -11.10
C ARG A 157 10.56 8.62 -10.21
N VAL A 158 11.11 7.76 -9.34
CA VAL A 158 12.25 8.09 -8.46
C VAL A 158 13.55 7.51 -9.00
N GLN A 159 13.62 6.19 -9.23
CA GLN A 159 14.85 5.51 -9.65
C GLN A 159 15.43 6.07 -10.97
N THR A 160 14.57 6.41 -11.94
CA THR A 160 15.01 6.80 -13.27
C THR A 160 15.64 8.20 -13.29
N PRO A 161 15.04 9.23 -12.67
CA PRO A 161 15.72 10.52 -12.53
C PRO A 161 17.00 10.44 -11.68
N THR A 162 17.02 9.64 -10.61
CA THR A 162 18.22 9.49 -9.77
C THR A 162 19.39 8.85 -10.52
N LEU A 163 19.14 7.91 -11.43
CA LEU A 163 20.18 7.29 -12.26
C LEU A 163 20.86 8.28 -13.22
N ALA A 164 20.19 9.37 -13.58
CA ALA A 164 20.71 10.38 -14.50
C ALA A 164 21.59 11.44 -13.82
N LEU A 165 21.60 11.48 -12.49
CA LEU A 165 22.39 12.40 -11.66
C LEU A 165 23.73 11.77 -11.29
#